data_AF-A0A7S1PKS3-F1
#
_entry.id   AF-A0A7S1PKS3-F1
#
_cell.length_a   1.000
_cell.length_b   1.000
_cell.length_c   1.000
_cell.angle_alpha   90.00
_cell.angle_beta   90.00
_cell.angle_gamma   90.00
#
_symmetry.space_group_name_H-M   'P 1'
#
loop_
_entity.id
_entity.type
_entity.pdbx_description
1 polymer ?
#
loop_
_entity_poly.entity_id
_entity_poly.type
_entity_poly.pdbx_seq_one_letter_code
_entity_poly.pdbx_strand_id
1 'polypeptide(L)'
;VTVSVLYWWIRVQVRQSFLTTLLRMFRSCVARTVPTTAARRIAAGGALAALGSLPTAAPAHVATPRRLYNAMYGTRIRTHEDVIQAFAPAPTPEDPDAAALVERLRCKDGAAFVERALPLLERVEERLLEWKLAKWEFRIPPTLAGAEREAARRQLALVRAQMLEKLAARKADTEDLRRVGDLAGADGLSLEQLRLKPRSWVEEKITQMRWEGDVAAARELREAWLRLEGRGGPSRDLLERLALVYSLGRLGTFDDAFTNTIVPVAAEASTKIATSGSAAGGFKSLARANGAAPVAQMEQRNILHELLQLTLVNIPTISILHDFVGLAATPVLAADAVPGYRDALGVYLAASVRQQLQAAAPNAEVKPDEAAPTASTIVNRLGHRVPRAFADVANAVPKSSAQSLLRAVGKNAKGERVVLFDYRTAGGVESLERMERPIPPCDFAFMRGSDVTLITIASHNRYIRENQVVSGRQAQGIARRCAMLFGNDISAGRCRTLLLPPGFMDRTSLRRLHRVLGIDGDVAVATDGDAASTIMGDVEADLPTVPAECSGWVRFYSKDLTKSDEDYAVQSRKVNEEEWVRL
;
A
#
# COMPACT_ATOMS: atom_id res chain seq x y z
N VAL A 1 24.37 -45.12 25.51
CA VAL A 1 25.50 -44.18 25.69
C VAL A 1 26.46 -44.21 24.49
N THR A 2 26.99 -45.37 24.09
CA THR A 2 27.90 -45.53 22.93
C THR A 2 27.31 -45.04 21.59
N VAL A 3 26.02 -45.30 21.32
CA VAL A 3 25.34 -44.81 20.11
C VAL A 3 25.18 -43.29 20.08
N SER A 4 24.96 -42.66 21.24
CA SER A 4 24.84 -41.20 21.37
C SER A 4 26.17 -40.48 21.19
N VAL A 5 27.27 -41.09 21.67
CA VAL A 5 28.63 -40.59 21.44
C VAL A 5 29.03 -40.72 19.97
N LEU A 6 28.67 -41.83 19.32
CA LEU A 6 28.93 -42.04 17.89
C LEU A 6 28.13 -41.04 17.03
N TYR A 7 26.86 -40.78 17.35
CA TYR A 7 26.05 -39.79 16.67
C TYR A 7 26.60 -38.37 16.81
N TRP A 8 27.06 -38.00 18.02
CA TRP A 8 27.68 -36.70 18.25
C TRP A 8 29.01 -36.55 17.51
N TRP A 9 29.84 -37.60 17.51
CA TRP A 9 31.13 -37.61 16.81
C TRP A 9 30.96 -37.48 15.28
N ILE A 10 30.01 -38.21 14.68
CA ILE A 10 29.67 -38.09 13.26
C ILE A 10 29.19 -36.68 12.93
N ARG A 11 28.36 -36.06 13.79
CA ARG A 11 27.86 -34.70 13.58
C ARG A 11 28.94 -33.63 13.63
N VAL A 12 29.99 -33.83 14.44
CA VAL A 12 31.15 -32.94 14.54
C VAL A 12 32.07 -33.11 13.33
N GLN A 13 32.34 -34.35 12.90
CA GLN A 13 33.14 -34.65 11.71
C GLN A 13 32.52 -34.06 10.43
N VAL A 14 31.21 -34.25 10.23
CA VAL A 14 30.50 -33.71 9.05
C VAL A 14 30.54 -32.19 9.02
N ARG A 15 30.45 -31.51 10.17
CA ARG A 15 30.58 -30.04 10.25
C ARG A 15 31.98 -29.54 9.91
N GLN A 16 33.05 -30.23 10.33
CA GLN A 16 34.42 -29.83 10.02
C GLN A 16 34.79 -30.07 8.55
N SER A 17 34.36 -31.18 7.95
CA SER A 17 34.55 -31.45 6.52
C SER A 17 33.76 -30.50 5.63
N PHE A 18 32.56 -30.09 6.06
CA PHE A 18 31.77 -29.11 5.32
C PHE A 18 32.43 -27.73 5.36
N LEU A 19 32.89 -27.26 6.53
CA LEU A 19 33.51 -25.94 6.69
C LEU A 19 34.84 -25.82 5.93
N THR A 20 35.66 -26.87 5.93
CA THR A 20 36.92 -26.90 5.17
C THR A 20 36.69 -26.93 3.66
N THR A 21 35.63 -27.59 3.18
CA THR A 21 35.25 -27.60 1.76
C THR A 21 34.74 -26.21 1.32
N LEU A 22 33.96 -25.54 2.18
CA LEU A 22 33.45 -24.19 1.92
C LEU A 22 34.57 -23.15 1.89
N LEU A 23 35.57 -23.25 2.78
CA LEU A 23 36.75 -22.38 2.77
C LEU A 23 37.66 -22.62 1.55
N ARG A 24 37.76 -23.86 1.04
CA ARG A 24 38.48 -24.14 -0.22
C ARG A 24 37.74 -23.56 -1.43
N MET A 25 36.41 -23.66 -1.48
CA MET A 25 35.61 -22.99 -2.53
C MET A 25 35.77 -21.48 -2.46
N PHE A 26 35.75 -20.89 -1.26
CA PHE A 26 35.91 -19.45 -1.08
C PHE A 26 37.29 -18.95 -1.55
N ARG A 27 38.38 -19.68 -1.22
CA ARG A 27 39.73 -19.37 -1.72
C ARG A 27 39.85 -19.53 -3.24
N SER A 28 39.18 -20.53 -3.82
CA SER A 28 39.20 -20.72 -5.28
C SER A 28 38.37 -19.66 -6.04
N CYS A 29 37.34 -19.09 -5.41
CA CYS A 29 36.56 -17.99 -5.99
C CYS A 29 37.30 -16.65 -5.91
N VAL A 30 37.98 -16.35 -4.79
CA VAL A 30 38.73 -15.10 -4.62
C VAL A 30 39.98 -15.06 -5.52
N ALA A 31 40.58 -16.20 -5.86
CA ALA A 31 41.73 -16.27 -6.77
C ALA A 31 41.39 -16.04 -8.26
N ARG A 32 40.10 -16.00 -8.65
CA ARG A 32 39.69 -15.89 -10.07
C ARG A 32 39.09 -14.55 -10.48
N THR A 33 38.99 -13.57 -9.58
CA THR A 33 38.37 -12.26 -9.89
C THR A 33 39.26 -11.10 -9.49
N VAL A 34 40.39 -10.94 -10.17
CA VAL A 34 41.12 -9.65 -10.24
C VAL A 34 41.68 -9.47 -11.65
N PRO A 35 41.06 -8.64 -12.52
CA PRO A 35 41.74 -8.05 -13.65
C PRO A 35 42.42 -6.75 -13.19
N THR A 36 43.73 -6.74 -13.36
CA THR A 36 44.66 -5.62 -13.20
C THR A 36 44.45 -4.54 -14.26
N THR A 37 43.77 -3.44 -13.93
CA THR A 37 43.78 -2.20 -14.75
C THR A 37 43.76 -0.92 -13.91
N ALA A 38 44.47 -0.91 -12.77
CA ALA A 38 44.56 0.26 -11.87
C ALA A 38 46.01 0.73 -11.62
N ALA A 39 46.91 0.58 -12.60
CA ALA A 39 48.34 0.91 -12.44
C ALA A 39 48.93 1.80 -13.54
N ARG A 40 48.15 2.69 -14.19
CA ARG A 40 48.70 3.56 -15.26
C ARG A 40 48.17 4.99 -15.36
N ARG A 41 47.71 5.61 -14.26
CA ARG A 41 47.35 7.05 -14.23
C ARG A 41 47.74 7.79 -12.94
N ILE A 42 48.89 7.48 -12.35
CA ILE A 42 49.47 8.26 -11.22
C ILE A 42 50.84 8.87 -11.58
N ALA A 43 51.25 8.82 -12.85
CA ALA A 43 52.54 9.38 -13.29
C ALA A 43 52.36 10.36 -14.46
N ALA A 44 51.81 11.54 -14.17
CA ALA A 44 51.96 12.81 -14.89
C ALA A 44 50.96 13.79 -14.27
N GLY A 45 51.30 14.88 -13.63
CA GLY A 45 52.56 15.53 -13.34
C GLY A 45 52.15 16.84 -12.67
N GLY A 46 52.66 17.09 -11.46
CA GLY A 46 52.50 18.39 -10.84
C GLY A 46 53.39 19.40 -11.53
N ALA A 47 52.87 20.59 -11.81
CA ALA A 47 53.60 21.86 -11.79
C ALA A 47 52.63 23.02 -12.05
N LEU A 48 52.90 24.12 -11.35
CA LEU A 48 52.50 25.51 -11.65
C LEU A 48 51.14 26.00 -11.13
N ALA A 49 51.17 26.34 -9.85
CA ALA A 49 50.64 27.60 -9.36
C ALA A 49 51.37 28.78 -10.03
N ALA A 50 50.65 29.62 -10.79
CA ALA A 50 50.92 31.05 -11.04
C ALA A 50 49.87 31.59 -12.03
N LEU A 51 49.41 32.83 -11.80
CA LEU A 51 48.39 33.62 -12.54
C LEU A 51 46.94 33.28 -12.12
N GLY A 52 46.22 34.09 -11.35
CA GLY A 52 46.25 35.55 -11.22
C GLY A 52 45.23 36.16 -12.18
N SER A 53 44.02 36.45 -11.65
CA SER A 53 43.00 37.38 -12.15
C SER A 53 42.60 37.35 -13.63
N LEU A 54 41.36 36.94 -13.93
CA LEU A 54 40.47 37.52 -14.97
C LEU A 54 39.05 36.90 -14.84
N PRO A 55 37.98 37.63 -15.24
CA PRO A 55 36.63 37.47 -14.71
C PRO A 55 35.79 36.39 -15.41
N THR A 56 34.78 35.98 -14.66
CA THR A 56 33.61 35.16 -15.00
C THR A 56 33.03 35.39 -16.39
N ALA A 57 33.11 34.36 -17.24
CA ALA A 57 32.13 34.10 -18.28
C ALA A 57 31.72 32.63 -18.16
N ALA A 58 30.46 32.40 -17.79
CA ALA A 58 29.89 31.06 -17.69
C ALA A 58 29.96 30.37 -19.07
N PRO A 59 30.55 29.16 -19.18
CA PRO A 59 30.42 28.40 -20.41
C PRO A 59 28.96 27.97 -20.56
N ALA A 60 28.35 28.40 -21.67
CA ALA A 60 27.04 27.95 -22.11
C ALA A 60 27.01 26.41 -22.06
N HIS A 61 26.09 25.87 -21.26
CA HIS A 61 25.81 24.45 -21.21
C HIS A 61 25.38 23.99 -22.60
N VAL A 62 26.31 23.35 -23.31
CA VAL A 62 25.99 22.46 -24.43
C VAL A 62 25.05 21.39 -23.87
N ALA A 63 23.80 21.43 -24.31
CA ALA A 63 22.78 20.46 -23.96
C ALA A 63 23.24 19.07 -24.40
N THR A 64 23.73 18.25 -23.47
CA THR A 64 23.89 16.81 -23.68
C THR A 64 22.50 16.17 -23.57
N PRO A 65 21.92 15.61 -24.65
CA PRO A 65 20.57 15.07 -24.65
C PRO A 65 20.63 13.60 -24.28
N ARG A 66 20.71 13.33 -22.98
CA ARG A 66 20.36 12.04 -22.36
C ARG A 66 20.29 12.29 -20.85
N ARG A 67 19.28 13.05 -20.41
CA ARG A 67 18.83 12.93 -19.02
C ARG A 67 18.35 11.49 -18.86
N LEU A 68 19.24 10.64 -18.37
CA LEU A 68 18.90 9.31 -17.94
C LEU A 68 17.84 9.49 -16.85
N TYR A 69 16.59 9.19 -17.17
CA TYR A 69 15.49 9.10 -16.21
C TYR A 69 15.81 7.95 -15.25
N ASN A 70 16.77 8.12 -14.35
CA ASN A 70 17.35 7.07 -13.51
C ASN A 70 17.59 7.64 -12.11
N ALA A 71 17.71 6.75 -11.12
CA ALA A 71 18.10 7.10 -9.77
C ALA A 71 19.46 7.82 -9.80
N MET A 72 19.46 9.10 -9.44
CA MET A 72 20.67 9.93 -9.36
C MET A 72 21.33 9.82 -7.98
N TYR A 73 22.60 10.19 -7.88
CA TYR A 73 23.23 10.39 -6.57
C TYR A 73 22.43 11.41 -5.76
N GLY A 74 22.13 11.07 -4.50
CA GLY A 74 21.30 11.88 -3.61
C GLY A 74 19.81 11.54 -3.62
N THR A 75 19.33 10.70 -4.54
CA THR A 75 17.96 10.15 -4.45
C THR A 75 17.84 9.25 -3.21
N ARG A 76 16.72 9.37 -2.49
CA ARG A 76 16.37 8.51 -1.36
C ARG A 76 14.96 7.96 -1.53
N ILE A 77 14.72 6.78 -0.99
CA ILE A 77 13.34 6.27 -0.86
C ILE A 77 12.61 7.17 0.13
N ARG A 78 11.43 7.63 -0.26
CA ARG A 78 10.65 8.58 0.52
C ARG A 78 9.86 7.87 1.62
N THR A 79 9.84 8.46 2.81
CA THR A 79 8.84 8.18 3.84
C THR A 79 7.48 8.77 3.43
N HIS A 80 6.40 8.46 4.16
CA HIS A 80 5.11 9.08 3.87
C HIS A 80 5.16 10.61 3.99
N GLU A 81 5.86 11.13 5.00
CA GLU A 81 6.08 12.56 5.20
C GLU A 81 6.87 13.19 4.05
N ASP A 82 7.92 12.51 3.56
CA ASP A 82 8.66 12.97 2.38
C ASP A 82 7.78 13.01 1.13
N VAL A 83 6.86 12.06 0.96
CA VAL A 83 5.90 12.07 -0.16
C VAL A 83 4.93 13.25 -0.01
N ILE A 84 4.38 13.49 1.18
CA ILE A 84 3.54 14.66 1.44
C ILE A 84 4.29 15.94 1.10
N GLN A 85 5.55 16.08 1.54
CA GLN A 85 6.35 17.28 1.27
C GLN A 85 6.69 17.43 -0.22
N ALA A 86 7.04 16.33 -0.90
CA ALA A 86 7.43 16.36 -2.31
C ALA A 86 6.26 16.68 -3.25
N PHE A 87 5.06 16.23 -2.89
CA PHE A 87 3.84 16.41 -3.68
C PHE A 87 2.84 17.34 -2.99
N ALA A 88 3.26 18.14 -2.01
CA ALA A 88 2.42 19.17 -1.46
C ALA A 88 2.09 20.18 -2.57
N PRO A 89 0.84 20.67 -2.66
CA PRO A 89 0.51 21.76 -3.56
C PRO A 89 1.38 22.97 -3.22
N ALA A 90 2.37 23.25 -4.07
CA ALA A 90 3.23 24.41 -3.93
C ALA A 90 2.51 25.63 -4.53
N PRO A 91 2.63 26.82 -3.91
CA PRO A 91 2.06 28.04 -4.47
C PRO A 91 2.73 28.31 -5.82
N THR A 92 1.93 28.47 -6.86
CA THR A 92 2.39 28.85 -8.20
C THR A 92 2.20 30.36 -8.38
N PRO A 93 2.86 30.99 -9.37
CA PRO A 93 2.60 32.40 -9.69
C PRO A 93 1.13 32.68 -10.04
N GLU A 94 0.42 31.66 -10.53
CA GLU A 94 -1.01 31.73 -10.89
C GLU A 94 -1.93 31.51 -9.68
N ASP A 95 -1.50 30.70 -8.71
CA ASP A 95 -2.20 30.45 -7.44
C ASP A 95 -1.23 30.64 -6.25
N PRO A 96 -1.08 31.88 -5.74
CA PRO A 96 -0.10 32.19 -4.70
C PRO A 96 -0.47 31.60 -3.33
N ASP A 97 -1.71 31.13 -3.16
CA ASP A 97 -2.20 30.58 -1.90
C ASP A 97 -2.30 29.05 -1.98
N ALA A 98 -1.35 28.37 -1.34
CA ALA A 98 -1.33 26.92 -1.22
C ALA A 98 -2.58 26.38 -0.49
N ALA A 99 -3.17 27.13 0.44
CA ALA A 99 -4.37 26.71 1.14
C ALA A 99 -5.59 26.71 0.20
N ALA A 100 -5.69 27.70 -0.68
CA ALA A 100 -6.73 27.74 -1.72
C ALA A 100 -6.59 26.57 -2.71
N LEU A 101 -5.36 26.17 -3.05
CA LEU A 101 -5.11 25.02 -3.92
C LEU A 101 -5.51 23.70 -3.24
N VAL A 102 -5.19 23.51 -1.95
CA VAL A 102 -5.66 22.35 -1.17
C VAL A 102 -7.19 22.29 -1.17
N GLU A 103 -7.86 23.41 -0.94
CA GLU A 103 -9.33 23.44 -0.89
C GLU A 103 -9.97 23.15 -2.26
N ARG A 104 -9.35 23.57 -3.37
CA ARG A 104 -9.78 23.18 -4.73
C ARG A 104 -9.55 21.70 -5.04
N LEU A 105 -8.50 21.10 -4.48
CA LEU A 105 -8.19 19.67 -4.64
C LEU A 105 -9.09 18.79 -3.76
N ARG A 106 -9.62 19.35 -2.67
CA ARG A 106 -10.55 18.65 -1.79
C ARG A 106 -11.85 18.33 -2.51
N CYS A 107 -12.25 17.08 -2.47
CA CYS A 107 -13.52 16.62 -3.00
C CYS A 107 -14.58 16.63 -1.88
N LYS A 108 -15.82 16.94 -2.25
CA LYS A 108 -16.94 16.98 -1.30
C LYS A 108 -17.25 15.60 -0.73
N ASP A 109 -17.15 14.58 -1.58
CA ASP A 109 -17.43 13.19 -1.24
C ASP A 109 -16.54 12.24 -2.06
N GLY A 110 -16.71 10.94 -1.81
CA GLY A 110 -15.98 9.92 -2.53
C GLY A 110 -16.36 9.80 -4.01
N ALA A 111 -17.59 10.14 -4.41
CA ALA A 111 -18.00 10.06 -5.82
C ALA A 111 -17.29 11.13 -6.66
N ALA A 112 -17.27 12.36 -6.16
CA ALA A 112 -16.52 13.47 -6.75
C ALA A 112 -15.00 13.19 -6.77
N PHE A 113 -14.47 12.47 -5.77
CA PHE A 113 -13.09 12.00 -5.82
C PHE A 113 -12.86 10.99 -6.96
N VAL A 114 -13.72 9.97 -7.10
CA VAL A 114 -13.61 8.97 -8.17
C VAL A 114 -13.69 9.63 -9.54
N GLU A 115 -14.65 10.53 -9.76
CA GLU A 115 -14.85 11.24 -11.03
C GLU A 115 -13.60 12.03 -11.45
N ARG A 116 -12.90 12.66 -10.49
CA ARG A 116 -11.67 13.43 -10.76
C ARG A 116 -10.42 12.56 -10.85
N ALA A 117 -10.30 11.55 -9.98
CA ALA A 117 -9.10 10.73 -9.87
C ALA A 117 -9.00 9.69 -10.99
N LEU A 118 -10.13 9.13 -11.43
CA LEU A 118 -10.16 8.04 -12.39
C LEU A 118 -9.58 8.44 -13.76
N PRO A 119 -9.94 9.59 -14.40
CA PRO A 119 -9.32 9.99 -15.66
C PRO A 119 -7.82 10.24 -15.56
N LEU A 120 -7.36 10.79 -14.43
CA LEU A 120 -5.92 11.00 -14.17
C LEU A 120 -5.17 9.68 -13.99
N LEU A 121 -5.76 8.75 -13.22
CA LEU A 121 -5.23 7.39 -13.05
C LEU A 121 -5.17 6.66 -14.38
N GLU A 122 -6.22 6.75 -15.18
CA GLU A 122 -6.30 6.13 -16.49
C GLU A 122 -5.20 6.64 -17.43
N ARG A 123 -4.92 7.96 -17.42
CA ARG A 123 -3.80 8.56 -18.16
C ARG A 123 -2.43 8.12 -17.67
N VAL A 124 -2.23 8.02 -16.35
CA VAL A 124 -0.97 7.53 -15.76
C VAL A 124 -0.70 6.10 -16.20
N GLU A 125 -1.72 5.27 -16.20
CA GLU A 125 -1.64 3.87 -16.62
C GLU A 125 -1.44 3.70 -18.13
N GLU A 126 -2.08 4.53 -18.96
CA GLU A 126 -1.83 4.56 -20.40
C GLU A 126 -0.36 4.89 -20.68
N ARG A 127 0.19 5.88 -19.96
CA ARG A 127 1.61 6.21 -20.04
C ARG A 127 2.50 5.04 -19.62
N LEU A 128 2.10 4.29 -18.60
CA LEU A 128 2.84 3.10 -18.15
C LEU A 128 2.76 1.95 -19.15
N LEU A 129 1.64 1.79 -19.87
CA LEU A 129 1.50 0.80 -20.94
C LEU A 129 2.45 1.06 -22.12
N GLU A 130 2.78 2.32 -22.39
CA GLU A 130 3.76 2.70 -23.41
C GLU A 130 5.21 2.36 -23.00
N TRP A 131 5.46 2.08 -21.73
CA TRP A 131 6.81 1.85 -21.24
C TRP A 131 7.34 0.47 -21.62
N LYS A 132 8.54 0.46 -22.19
CA LYS A 132 9.36 -0.76 -22.31
C LYS A 132 9.87 -1.18 -20.93
N LEU A 133 10.17 -2.48 -20.77
CA LEU A 133 10.69 -3.03 -19.51
C LEU A 133 11.96 -2.31 -19.00
N ALA A 134 12.80 -1.79 -19.90
CA ALA A 134 13.98 -1.01 -19.56
C ALA A 134 13.68 0.28 -18.75
N LYS A 135 12.47 0.85 -18.85
CA LYS A 135 12.07 2.01 -18.05
C LYS A 135 11.97 1.71 -16.56
N TRP A 136 11.83 0.43 -16.19
CA TRP A 136 11.81 -0.03 -14.79
C TRP A 136 13.21 -0.28 -14.23
N GLU A 137 14.23 -0.28 -15.08
CA GLU A 137 15.63 -0.43 -14.66
C GLU A 137 16.17 0.88 -14.09
N PHE A 138 17.24 0.78 -13.29
CA PHE A 138 17.92 1.94 -12.69
C PHE A 138 17.04 2.85 -11.83
N ARG A 139 15.98 2.31 -11.20
CA ARG A 139 15.07 3.02 -10.29
C ARG A 139 15.46 2.93 -8.81
N ILE A 140 16.59 2.29 -8.50
CA ILE A 140 16.99 2.04 -7.12
C ILE A 140 18.18 2.95 -6.80
N PRO A 141 18.08 3.78 -5.75
CA PRO A 141 19.17 4.67 -5.41
C PRO A 141 20.48 3.92 -5.15
N PRO A 142 21.61 4.35 -5.78
CA PRO A 142 22.88 3.66 -5.66
C PRO A 142 23.51 3.80 -4.26
N THR A 143 23.04 4.75 -3.45
CA THR A 143 23.55 5.08 -2.12
C THR A 143 23.02 4.18 -1.01
N LEU A 144 21.97 3.38 -1.26
CA LEU A 144 21.38 2.51 -0.24
C LEU A 144 22.34 1.39 0.19
N ALA A 145 22.33 1.07 1.49
CA ALA A 145 23.07 -0.08 2.03
C ALA A 145 22.56 -1.40 1.42
N GLY A 146 23.35 -2.48 1.48
CA GLY A 146 23.00 -3.77 0.85
C GLY A 146 21.60 -4.27 1.20
N ALA A 147 21.25 -4.20 2.48
CA ALA A 147 19.95 -4.54 3.04
C ALA A 147 18.77 -3.79 2.43
N GLU A 148 18.87 -2.46 2.53
CA GLU A 148 17.84 -1.52 2.14
C GLU A 148 17.69 -1.55 0.62
N ARG A 149 18.79 -1.71 -0.10
CA ARG A 149 18.82 -1.91 -1.54
C ARG A 149 18.09 -3.18 -1.95
N GLU A 150 18.26 -4.29 -1.24
CA GLU A 150 17.53 -5.54 -1.51
C GLU A 150 16.04 -5.44 -1.15
N ALA A 151 15.69 -4.75 -0.06
CA ALA A 151 14.31 -4.45 0.27
C ALA A 151 13.65 -3.59 -0.81
N ALA A 152 14.33 -2.53 -1.26
CA ALA A 152 13.90 -1.67 -2.36
C ALA A 152 13.75 -2.43 -3.69
N ARG A 153 14.68 -3.34 -3.99
CA ARG A 153 14.60 -4.24 -5.16
C ARG A 153 13.35 -5.09 -5.12
N ARG A 154 13.05 -5.70 -3.97
CA ARG A 154 11.85 -6.51 -3.78
C ARG A 154 10.59 -5.66 -3.89
N GLN A 155 10.58 -4.47 -3.30
CA GLN A 155 9.45 -3.54 -3.42
C GLN A 155 9.19 -3.18 -4.89
N LEU A 156 10.24 -2.76 -5.60
CA LEU A 156 10.14 -2.40 -7.01
C LEU A 156 9.68 -3.59 -7.86
N ALA A 157 10.19 -4.80 -7.60
CA ALA A 157 9.77 -6.00 -8.30
C ALA A 157 8.29 -6.33 -8.05
N LEU A 158 7.83 -6.21 -6.79
CA LEU A 158 6.44 -6.42 -6.41
C LEU A 158 5.52 -5.39 -7.07
N VAL A 159 5.83 -4.10 -6.93
CA VAL A 159 5.08 -2.99 -7.53
C VAL A 159 5.02 -3.14 -9.05
N ARG A 160 6.16 -3.46 -9.68
CA ARG A 160 6.21 -3.72 -11.13
C ARG A 160 5.33 -4.90 -11.53
N ALA A 161 5.40 -6.02 -10.83
CA ALA A 161 4.62 -7.21 -11.15
C ALA A 161 3.11 -6.94 -11.05
N GLN A 162 2.66 -6.37 -9.93
CA GLN A 162 1.26 -6.04 -9.72
C GLN A 162 0.77 -4.96 -10.68
N MET A 163 1.58 -3.92 -10.94
CA MET A 163 1.23 -2.88 -11.91
C MET A 163 1.07 -3.47 -13.31
N LEU A 164 2.01 -4.28 -13.78
CA LEU A 164 1.92 -4.90 -15.10
C LEU A 164 0.72 -5.86 -15.22
N GLU A 165 0.36 -6.58 -14.16
CA GLU A 165 -0.84 -7.40 -14.12
C GLU A 165 -2.12 -6.55 -14.28
N LYS A 166 -2.26 -5.47 -13.50
CA LYS A 166 -3.41 -4.56 -13.61
C LYS A 166 -3.48 -3.87 -14.97
N LEU A 167 -2.35 -3.45 -15.52
CA LEU A 167 -2.28 -2.85 -16.85
C LEU A 167 -2.67 -3.84 -17.95
N ALA A 168 -2.26 -5.11 -17.84
CA ALA A 168 -2.65 -6.15 -18.78
C ALA A 168 -4.16 -6.44 -18.72
N ALA A 169 -4.73 -6.50 -17.52
CA ALA A 169 -6.18 -6.64 -17.34
C ALA A 169 -6.93 -5.46 -17.97
N ARG A 170 -6.49 -4.22 -17.71
CA ARG A 170 -7.11 -3.03 -18.30
C ARG A 170 -7.00 -2.99 -19.82
N LYS A 171 -5.86 -3.39 -20.38
CA LYS A 171 -5.69 -3.51 -21.83
C LYS A 171 -6.71 -4.49 -22.43
N ALA A 172 -6.90 -5.64 -21.79
CA ALA A 172 -7.90 -6.62 -22.20
C ALA A 172 -9.33 -6.06 -22.09
N ASP A 173 -9.62 -5.22 -21.08
CA ASP A 173 -10.92 -4.55 -20.95
C ASP A 173 -11.16 -3.54 -22.06
N THR A 174 -10.14 -2.75 -22.42
CA THR A 174 -10.23 -1.82 -23.55
C THR A 174 -10.42 -2.55 -24.87
N GLU A 175 -9.75 -3.68 -25.07
CA GLU A 175 -9.91 -4.52 -26.26
C GLU A 175 -11.30 -5.16 -26.31
N ASP A 176 -11.81 -5.71 -25.21
CA ASP A 176 -13.17 -6.26 -25.13
C ASP A 176 -14.23 -5.15 -25.34
N LEU A 177 -14.03 -3.93 -24.81
CA LEU A 177 -14.92 -2.79 -25.04
C LEU A 177 -14.94 -2.33 -26.51
N ARG A 178 -13.78 -2.26 -27.16
CA ARG A 178 -13.69 -1.96 -28.60
C ARG A 178 -14.43 -3.03 -29.41
N ARG A 179 -14.16 -4.30 -29.11
CA ARG A 179 -14.81 -5.44 -29.75
C ARG A 179 -16.34 -5.41 -29.58
N VAL A 180 -16.85 -5.04 -28.40
CA VAL A 180 -18.29 -4.81 -28.17
C VAL A 180 -18.82 -3.66 -29.04
N GLY A 181 -18.10 -2.55 -29.12
CA GLY A 181 -18.46 -1.41 -29.96
C GLY A 181 -18.53 -1.77 -31.45
N ASP A 182 -17.50 -2.46 -31.95
CA ASP A 182 -17.36 -2.91 -33.33
C ASP A 182 -18.48 -3.90 -33.70
N LEU A 183 -18.71 -4.92 -32.85
CA LEU A 183 -19.75 -5.92 -33.09
C LEU A 183 -21.14 -5.30 -33.04
N ALA A 184 -21.43 -4.47 -32.03
CA ALA A 184 -22.77 -3.90 -31.84
C ALA A 184 -23.17 -2.85 -32.90
N GLY A 185 -22.29 -2.56 -33.87
CA GLY A 185 -22.50 -1.51 -34.87
C GLY A 185 -22.65 -0.14 -34.23
N ALA A 186 -21.94 0.09 -33.12
CA ALA A 186 -22.04 1.31 -32.33
C ALA A 186 -21.13 2.43 -32.86
N ASP A 187 -21.10 2.59 -34.19
CA ASP A 187 -20.31 3.60 -34.89
C ASP A 187 -20.76 4.99 -34.42
N GLY A 188 -19.98 5.59 -33.53
CA GLY A 188 -20.25 6.91 -32.94
C GLY A 188 -20.41 6.92 -31.41
N LEU A 189 -20.51 5.76 -30.76
CA LEU A 189 -20.40 5.72 -29.30
C LEU A 189 -18.94 5.76 -28.86
N SER A 190 -18.63 6.64 -27.92
CA SER A 190 -17.33 6.60 -27.26
C SER A 190 -17.20 5.36 -26.36
N LEU A 191 -15.97 4.94 -26.05
CA LEU A 191 -15.73 3.84 -25.10
C LEU A 191 -16.36 4.11 -23.73
N GLU A 192 -16.43 5.39 -23.32
CA GLU A 192 -17.08 5.82 -22.09
C GLU A 192 -18.60 5.62 -22.15
N GLN A 193 -19.22 5.94 -23.28
CA GLN A 193 -20.66 5.71 -23.49
C GLN A 193 -21.00 4.23 -23.55
N LEU A 194 -20.11 3.39 -24.11
CA LEU A 194 -20.27 1.93 -24.12
C LEU A 194 -20.20 1.34 -22.71
N ARG A 195 -19.31 1.85 -21.85
CA ARG A 195 -19.21 1.44 -20.43
C ARG A 195 -20.48 1.72 -19.63
N LEU A 196 -21.25 2.74 -20.02
CA LEU A 196 -22.49 3.14 -19.36
C LEU A 196 -23.71 2.32 -19.83
N LYS A 197 -23.56 1.43 -20.83
CA LYS A 197 -24.71 0.68 -21.34
C LYS A 197 -25.18 -0.38 -20.34
N PRO A 198 -26.50 -0.51 -20.13
CA PRO A 198 -27.04 -1.59 -19.32
C PRO A 198 -26.99 -2.92 -20.08
N ARG A 199 -27.06 -4.02 -19.35
CA ARG A 199 -27.13 -5.38 -19.94
C ARG A 199 -28.28 -5.55 -20.93
N SER A 200 -29.42 -4.91 -20.70
CA SER A 200 -30.59 -4.95 -21.58
C SER A 200 -30.27 -4.46 -23.00
N TRP A 201 -29.41 -3.44 -23.14
CA TRP A 201 -28.97 -2.94 -24.43
C TRP A 201 -28.16 -3.99 -25.20
N VAL A 202 -27.31 -4.75 -24.50
CA VAL A 202 -26.55 -5.84 -25.12
C VAL A 202 -27.44 -7.03 -25.48
N GLU A 203 -28.42 -7.37 -24.64
CA GLU A 203 -29.39 -8.43 -24.93
C GLU A 203 -30.25 -8.13 -26.17
N GLU A 204 -30.64 -6.86 -26.35
CA GLU A 204 -31.30 -6.39 -27.57
C GLU A 204 -30.40 -6.59 -28.81
N LYS A 205 -29.13 -6.17 -28.73
CA LYS A 205 -28.17 -6.33 -29.83
C LYS A 205 -27.86 -7.79 -30.17
N ILE A 206 -27.73 -8.65 -29.16
CA ILE A 206 -27.56 -10.09 -29.35
C ILE A 206 -28.79 -10.68 -30.05
N THR A 207 -29.99 -10.27 -29.66
CA THR A 207 -31.24 -10.77 -30.26
C THR A 207 -31.36 -10.31 -31.71
N GLN A 208 -31.01 -9.06 -32.00
CA GLN A 208 -30.95 -8.50 -33.34
C GLN A 208 -29.98 -9.31 -34.24
N MET A 209 -28.74 -9.53 -33.81
CA MET A 209 -27.75 -10.30 -34.59
C MET A 209 -28.19 -11.74 -34.85
N ARG A 210 -28.82 -12.39 -33.85
CA ARG A 210 -29.37 -13.74 -34.02
C ARG A 210 -30.50 -13.77 -35.04
N TRP A 211 -31.34 -12.74 -35.06
CA TRP A 211 -32.42 -12.60 -36.04
C TRP A 211 -31.88 -12.39 -37.46
N GLU A 212 -30.80 -11.63 -37.59
CA GLU A 212 -30.08 -11.41 -38.86
C GLU A 212 -29.29 -12.66 -39.33
N GLY A 213 -29.19 -13.69 -38.48
CA GLY A 213 -28.53 -14.96 -38.78
C GLY A 213 -27.05 -15.03 -38.38
N ASP A 214 -26.47 -13.96 -37.82
CA ASP A 214 -25.09 -13.93 -37.35
C ASP A 214 -24.97 -14.42 -35.89
N VAL A 215 -25.12 -15.73 -35.71
CA VAL A 215 -25.04 -16.39 -34.40
C VAL A 215 -23.62 -16.32 -33.80
N ALA A 216 -22.59 -16.25 -34.65
CA ALA A 216 -21.19 -16.21 -34.21
C ALA A 216 -20.86 -14.86 -33.57
N ALA A 217 -21.17 -13.75 -34.25
CA ALA A 217 -21.00 -12.40 -33.71
C ALA A 217 -21.84 -12.20 -32.43
N ALA A 218 -23.08 -12.68 -32.42
CA ALA A 218 -23.94 -12.61 -31.24
C ALA A 218 -23.35 -13.33 -30.02
N ARG A 219 -22.69 -14.48 -30.24
CA ARG A 219 -21.99 -15.22 -29.18
C ARG A 219 -20.75 -14.47 -28.70
N GLU A 220 -19.94 -13.95 -29.62
CA GLU A 220 -18.74 -13.20 -29.27
C GLU A 220 -19.06 -11.92 -28.50
N LEU A 221 -20.09 -11.18 -28.91
CA LEU A 221 -20.60 -9.99 -28.21
C LEU A 221 -21.02 -10.34 -26.77
N ARG A 222 -21.77 -11.44 -26.61
CA ARG A 222 -22.17 -11.93 -25.27
C ARG A 222 -20.98 -12.28 -24.41
N GLU A 223 -20.03 -13.04 -24.94
CA GLU A 223 -18.86 -13.48 -24.18
C GLU A 223 -17.95 -12.31 -23.81
N ALA A 224 -17.75 -11.34 -24.71
CA ALA A 224 -17.01 -10.11 -24.42
C ALA A 224 -17.69 -9.28 -23.32
N TRP A 225 -19.00 -9.10 -23.41
CA TRP A 225 -19.76 -8.38 -22.38
C TRP A 225 -19.73 -9.08 -21.02
N LEU A 226 -19.93 -10.40 -20.97
CA LEU A 226 -19.86 -11.16 -19.71
C LEU A 226 -18.47 -11.08 -19.05
N ARG A 227 -17.39 -11.03 -19.85
CA ARG A 227 -16.04 -10.78 -19.32
C ARG A 227 -15.91 -9.38 -18.73
N LEU A 228 -16.47 -8.36 -19.38
CA LEU A 228 -16.47 -6.99 -18.87
C LEU A 228 -17.29 -6.89 -17.57
N GLU A 229 -18.50 -7.44 -17.53
CA GLU A 229 -19.32 -7.50 -16.31
C GLU A 229 -18.60 -8.21 -15.16
N GLY A 230 -18.01 -9.38 -15.44
CA GLY A 230 -17.28 -10.15 -14.44
C GLY A 230 -15.97 -9.50 -13.97
N ARG A 231 -15.37 -8.63 -14.79
CA ARG A 231 -14.18 -7.86 -14.41
C ARG A 231 -14.54 -6.54 -13.71
N GLY A 232 -15.78 -6.07 -13.78
CA GLY A 232 -16.26 -4.88 -13.08
C GLY A 232 -16.00 -3.56 -13.82
N GLY A 233 -16.50 -2.47 -13.23
CA GLY A 233 -16.42 -1.12 -13.80
C GLY A 233 -15.02 -0.49 -13.79
N PRO A 234 -14.87 0.75 -14.30
CA PRO A 234 -13.57 1.40 -14.41
C PRO A 234 -12.93 1.75 -13.05
N SER A 235 -13.72 1.78 -11.98
CA SER A 235 -13.29 1.93 -10.60
C SER A 235 -12.86 0.60 -9.94
N ARG A 236 -12.84 -0.51 -10.69
CA ARG A 236 -12.35 -1.80 -10.18
C ARG A 236 -10.93 -1.65 -9.63
N ASP A 237 -10.75 -2.13 -8.41
CA ASP A 237 -9.50 -2.09 -7.66
C ASP A 237 -8.89 -0.67 -7.58
N LEU A 238 -9.73 0.38 -7.57
CA LEU A 238 -9.29 1.77 -7.59
C LEU A 238 -8.26 2.05 -6.49
N LEU A 239 -8.54 1.63 -5.25
CA LEU A 239 -7.60 1.86 -4.14
C LEU A 239 -6.29 1.11 -4.30
N GLU A 240 -6.30 -0.11 -4.85
CA GLU A 240 -5.06 -0.85 -5.13
C GLU A 240 -4.23 -0.15 -6.21
N ARG A 241 -4.89 0.32 -7.27
CA ARG A 241 -4.24 1.05 -8.37
C ARG A 241 -3.66 2.38 -7.89
N LEU A 242 -4.40 3.13 -7.07
CA LEU A 242 -3.90 4.35 -6.42
C LEU A 242 -2.75 4.04 -5.47
N ALA A 243 -2.81 2.95 -4.70
CA ALA A 243 -1.72 2.52 -3.84
C ALA A 243 -0.44 2.16 -4.63
N LEU A 244 -0.58 1.53 -5.80
CA LEU A 244 0.53 1.25 -6.71
C LEU A 244 1.16 2.53 -7.27
N VAL A 245 0.34 3.52 -7.66
CA VAL A 245 0.82 4.85 -8.09
C VAL A 245 1.52 5.55 -6.93
N TYR A 246 0.95 5.48 -5.72
CA TYR A 246 1.57 5.98 -4.50
C TYR A 246 2.93 5.32 -4.25
N SER A 247 3.09 4.01 -4.52
CA SER A 247 4.40 3.34 -4.45
C SER A 247 5.43 3.94 -5.41
N LEU A 248 5.02 4.36 -6.63
CA LEU A 248 5.93 5.03 -7.57
C LEU A 248 6.43 6.38 -6.99
N GLY A 249 5.53 7.15 -6.39
CA GLY A 249 5.87 8.40 -5.69
C GLY A 249 6.75 8.18 -4.47
N ARG A 250 6.52 7.09 -3.72
CA ARG A 250 7.30 6.68 -2.55
C ARG A 250 8.72 6.23 -2.92
N LEU A 251 8.91 5.58 -4.05
CA LEU A 251 10.24 5.24 -4.55
C LEU A 251 11.04 6.50 -4.93
N GLY A 252 10.36 7.59 -5.29
CA GLY A 252 10.97 8.91 -5.52
C GLY A 252 11.85 9.02 -6.78
N THR A 253 11.89 7.97 -7.60
CA THR A 253 12.72 7.89 -8.83
C THR A 253 11.89 7.91 -10.11
N PHE A 254 10.57 8.06 -10.00
CA PHE A 254 9.64 8.02 -11.13
C PHE A 254 9.05 9.38 -11.50
N ASP A 255 9.27 10.41 -10.69
CA ASP A 255 8.65 11.74 -10.84
C ASP A 255 8.86 12.34 -12.23
N ASP A 256 10.10 12.30 -12.72
CA ASP A 256 10.46 12.83 -14.04
C ASP A 256 9.98 11.94 -15.19
N ALA A 257 9.65 10.67 -14.93
CA ALA A 257 9.30 9.70 -15.97
C ALA A 257 7.92 9.95 -16.62
N PHE A 258 7.09 10.80 -15.99
CA PHE A 258 5.74 11.16 -16.45
C PHE A 258 5.66 12.56 -17.08
N THR A 259 6.79 13.19 -17.37
CA THR A 259 6.87 14.52 -18.00
C THR A 259 7.78 14.51 -19.22
N ASN A 260 7.80 15.63 -19.95
CA ASN A 260 8.70 15.86 -21.07
C ASN A 260 8.50 14.83 -22.18
N THR A 261 7.26 14.42 -22.40
CA THR A 261 6.92 13.48 -23.47
C THR A 261 6.57 14.27 -24.73
N ILE A 262 7.02 13.78 -25.88
CA ILE A 262 6.76 14.41 -27.17
C ILE A 262 5.48 13.77 -27.70
N VAL A 263 4.40 14.54 -27.73
CA VAL A 263 3.09 14.09 -28.19
C VAL A 263 2.80 14.70 -29.57
N PRO A 264 2.34 13.92 -30.55
CA PRO A 264 1.89 14.48 -31.82
C PRO A 264 0.66 15.37 -31.58
N VAL A 265 0.71 16.61 -32.05
CA VAL A 265 -0.42 17.54 -31.98
C VAL A 265 -1.41 17.14 -33.08
N ALA A 266 -2.68 16.92 -32.71
CA ALA A 266 -3.74 16.67 -33.68
C ALA A 266 -3.78 17.78 -34.75
N ALA A 267 -4.09 17.41 -35.99
CA ALA A 267 -4.03 18.32 -37.14
C ALA A 267 -4.84 19.63 -36.92
N GLU A 268 -5.92 19.56 -36.15
CA GLU A 268 -6.80 20.69 -35.80
C GLU A 268 -6.18 21.71 -34.83
N ALA A 269 -5.23 21.28 -33.98
CA ALA A 269 -4.51 22.18 -33.06
C ALA A 269 -3.23 22.75 -33.70
N SER A 270 -2.69 22.07 -34.73
CA SER A 270 -1.53 22.53 -35.49
C SER A 270 -1.80 23.84 -36.25
N THR A 271 -3.04 24.07 -36.69
CA THR A 271 -3.45 25.32 -37.37
C THR A 271 -3.48 26.52 -36.41
N LYS A 272 -3.87 26.35 -35.14
CA LYS A 272 -3.87 27.41 -34.12
C LYS A 272 -2.46 27.84 -33.71
N ILE A 273 -1.52 26.90 -33.61
CA ILE A 273 -0.11 27.17 -33.29
C ILE A 273 0.57 27.95 -34.43
N ALA A 274 0.24 27.65 -35.69
CA ALA A 274 0.74 28.38 -36.85
C ALA A 274 0.30 29.85 -36.89
N THR A 275 -0.86 30.17 -36.31
CA THR A 275 -1.43 31.53 -36.26
C THR A 275 -0.97 32.37 -35.06
N SER A 276 -0.61 31.77 -33.91
CA SER A 276 -0.18 32.52 -32.71
C SER A 276 1.34 32.77 -32.63
N GLY A 277 2.15 32.10 -33.47
CA GLY A 277 3.59 32.34 -33.61
C GLY A 277 3.91 33.58 -34.47
N SER A 278 3.71 34.77 -33.90
CA SER A 278 4.14 36.07 -34.43
C SER A 278 5.27 36.65 -33.57
N ALA A 279 6.49 36.08 -33.65
CA ALA A 279 7.73 36.76 -33.17
C ALA A 279 9.07 36.06 -33.50
N ALA A 280 9.10 34.85 -34.09
CA ALA A 280 10.37 34.22 -34.48
C ALA A 280 10.45 34.03 -36.00
N GLY A 281 11.03 35.03 -36.67
CA GLY A 281 11.39 34.93 -38.08
C GLY A 281 12.49 33.89 -38.29
N GLY A 282 12.27 32.95 -39.21
CA GLY A 282 13.33 32.04 -39.69
C GLY A 282 12.89 30.67 -40.19
N PHE A 283 11.78 30.11 -39.69
CA PHE A 283 11.42 28.70 -39.97
C PHE A 283 10.17 28.50 -40.85
N LYS A 284 9.58 29.56 -41.41
CA LYS A 284 8.29 29.48 -42.13
C LYS A 284 8.38 29.00 -43.59
N SER A 285 9.56 28.86 -44.22
CA SER A 285 9.65 28.53 -45.65
C SER A 285 9.88 27.05 -46.01
N LEU A 286 10.18 26.17 -45.04
CA LEU A 286 10.46 24.75 -45.33
C LEU A 286 9.28 23.79 -45.13
N ALA A 287 8.20 24.23 -44.46
CA ALA A 287 7.06 23.37 -44.13
C ALA A 287 5.97 23.30 -45.22
N ARG A 288 6.05 24.09 -46.30
CA ARG A 288 5.02 24.12 -47.36
C ARG A 288 5.28 23.20 -48.56
N ALA A 289 6.48 22.61 -48.68
CA ALA A 289 6.85 21.85 -49.87
C ALA A 289 6.82 20.32 -49.71
N ASN A 290 6.86 19.79 -48.49
CA ASN A 290 6.82 18.34 -48.24
C ASN A 290 5.71 18.05 -47.24
N GLY A 291 4.81 17.10 -47.57
CA GLY A 291 3.60 16.75 -46.83
C GLY A 291 3.72 16.91 -45.31
N ALA A 292 2.81 17.71 -44.75
CA ALA A 292 2.85 18.24 -43.39
C ALA A 292 3.29 17.20 -42.35
N ALA A 293 4.54 17.30 -41.89
CA ALA A 293 5.00 16.55 -40.74
C ALA A 293 4.15 16.96 -39.52
N PRO A 294 3.65 16.00 -38.72
CA PRO A 294 2.86 16.31 -37.54
C PRO A 294 3.67 17.21 -36.61
N VAL A 295 3.11 18.38 -36.26
CA VAL A 295 3.70 19.28 -35.27
C VAL A 295 3.73 18.52 -33.96
N ALA A 296 4.91 18.33 -33.38
CA ALA A 296 5.06 17.64 -32.10
C ALA A 296 5.20 18.68 -30.99
N GLN A 297 4.47 18.52 -29.90
CA GLN A 297 4.55 19.40 -28.73
C GLN A 297 5.13 18.62 -27.56
N MET A 298 6.01 19.27 -26.80
CA MET A 298 6.52 18.71 -25.55
C MET A 298 5.49 18.95 -24.44
N GLU A 299 4.92 17.87 -23.92
CA GLU A 299 4.01 17.92 -22.78
C GLU A 299 4.84 18.06 -21.49
N GLN A 300 4.79 19.24 -20.88
CA GLN A 300 5.47 19.55 -19.61
C GLN A 300 4.64 19.16 -18.38
N ARG A 301 3.35 18.90 -18.55
CA ARG A 301 2.41 18.55 -17.48
C ARG A 301 2.80 17.22 -16.83
N ASN A 302 2.88 17.18 -15.49
CA ASN A 302 3.19 15.97 -14.74
C ASN A 302 1.92 15.30 -14.20
N ILE A 303 1.36 14.38 -14.99
CA ILE A 303 0.13 13.67 -14.63
C ILE A 303 0.26 12.83 -13.34
N LEU A 304 1.46 12.31 -13.04
CA LEU A 304 1.72 11.58 -11.79
C LEU A 304 1.63 12.51 -10.59
N HIS A 305 2.23 13.70 -10.69
CA HIS A 305 2.23 14.69 -9.61
C HIS A 305 0.80 15.11 -9.27
N GLU A 306 0.00 15.45 -10.28
CA GLU A 306 -1.40 15.86 -10.08
C GLU A 306 -2.26 14.77 -9.44
N LEU A 307 -2.09 13.51 -9.86
CA LEU A 307 -2.81 12.39 -9.28
C LEU A 307 -2.40 12.16 -7.82
N LEU A 308 -1.10 12.24 -7.50
CA LEU A 308 -0.60 12.09 -6.13
C LEU A 308 -1.08 13.23 -5.23
N GLN A 309 -1.07 14.48 -5.71
CA GLN A 309 -1.65 15.62 -5.01
C GLN A 309 -3.12 15.39 -4.67
N LEU A 310 -3.93 15.03 -5.67
CA LEU A 310 -5.35 14.74 -5.49
C LEU A 310 -5.57 13.59 -4.49
N THR A 311 -4.76 12.54 -4.58
CA THR A 311 -4.85 11.36 -3.71
C THR A 311 -4.46 11.69 -2.27
N LEU A 312 -3.38 12.43 -2.05
CA LEU A 312 -2.89 12.78 -0.71
C LEU A 312 -3.85 13.70 0.04
N VAL A 313 -4.48 14.65 -0.66
CA VAL A 313 -5.47 15.57 -0.08
C VAL A 313 -6.74 14.84 0.33
N ASN A 314 -7.22 13.89 -0.49
CA ASN A 314 -8.51 13.22 -0.27
C ASN A 314 -8.39 11.90 0.50
N ILE A 315 -7.21 11.27 0.51
CA ILE A 315 -6.94 9.99 1.21
C ILE A 315 -5.68 10.15 2.06
N PRO A 316 -5.75 10.87 3.20
CA PRO A 316 -4.58 11.08 4.08
C PRO A 316 -4.03 9.76 4.64
N THR A 317 -4.85 8.71 4.66
CA THR A 317 -4.50 7.36 5.11
C THR A 317 -3.97 6.45 3.98
N ILE A 318 -3.59 7.01 2.83
CA ILE A 318 -3.07 6.22 1.68
C ILE A 318 -1.84 5.38 2.02
N SER A 319 -1.01 5.81 2.98
CA SER A 319 0.11 5.02 3.50
C SER A 319 -0.33 3.74 4.20
N ILE A 320 -1.40 3.82 5.01
CA ILE A 320 -2.01 2.65 5.66
C ILE A 320 -2.56 1.71 4.60
N LEU A 321 -3.27 2.26 3.61
CA LEU A 321 -3.82 1.51 2.48
C LEU A 321 -2.73 0.79 1.68
N HIS A 322 -1.65 1.48 1.36
CA HIS A 322 -0.49 0.92 0.67
C HIS A 322 0.05 -0.32 1.39
N ASP A 323 0.19 -0.23 2.71
CA ASP A 323 0.69 -1.34 3.52
C ASP A 323 -0.38 -2.45 3.63
N PHE A 324 -1.66 -2.11 3.79
CA PHE A 324 -2.78 -3.06 3.82
C PHE A 324 -2.92 -3.85 2.52
N VAL A 325 -2.64 -3.26 1.36
CA VAL A 325 -2.63 -3.98 0.06
C VAL A 325 -1.42 -4.91 -0.05
N GLY A 326 -0.44 -4.80 0.85
CA GLY A 326 0.77 -5.62 0.89
C GLY A 326 1.92 -5.08 0.05
N LEU A 327 1.94 -3.77 -0.25
CA LEU A 327 2.99 -3.14 -1.06
C LEU A 327 4.22 -2.69 -0.24
N ALA A 328 4.15 -2.78 1.08
CA ALA A 328 5.28 -2.55 1.96
C ALA A 328 6.30 -3.69 1.80
N ALA A 329 7.45 -3.41 1.19
CA ALA A 329 8.55 -4.35 1.26
C ALA A 329 9.20 -4.27 2.64
N THR A 330 9.33 -5.42 3.26
CA THR A 330 10.07 -5.57 4.50
C THR A 330 11.54 -5.21 4.36
N PRO A 331 12.09 -4.34 5.22
CA PRO A 331 13.52 -4.34 5.46
C PRO A 331 13.87 -5.65 6.18
N VAL A 332 14.53 -6.56 5.46
CA VAL A 332 14.91 -7.88 6.01
C VAL A 332 15.98 -7.81 7.11
N LEU A 333 16.55 -6.64 7.41
CA LEU A 333 17.71 -6.52 8.29
C LEU A 333 17.55 -5.66 9.55
N ALA A 334 16.36 -5.15 9.86
CA ALA A 334 16.10 -4.85 11.27
C ALA A 334 15.62 -6.16 11.89
N ALA A 335 16.43 -6.76 12.77
CA ALA A 335 16.09 -8.00 13.47
C ALA A 335 14.72 -7.92 14.18
N ASP A 336 14.25 -6.69 14.46
CA ASP A 336 12.98 -6.37 15.10
C ASP A 336 11.89 -5.85 14.13
N ALA A 337 12.20 -5.57 12.86
CA ALA A 337 11.21 -5.02 11.92
C ALA A 337 10.24 -6.11 11.47
N VAL A 338 8.98 -5.91 11.83
CA VAL A 338 7.91 -6.85 11.54
C VAL A 338 7.59 -6.82 10.06
N PRO A 339 7.43 -8.00 9.44
CA PRO A 339 6.91 -8.03 8.11
C PRO A 339 5.52 -7.45 7.89
N GLY A 340 5.38 -6.66 6.83
CA GLY A 340 4.09 -6.29 6.28
C GLY A 340 3.44 -5.07 6.92
N TYR A 341 2.18 -5.21 7.30
CA TYR A 341 1.29 -4.08 7.56
C TYR A 341 1.02 -3.81 9.05
N ARG A 342 1.77 -4.45 9.96
CA ARG A 342 1.53 -4.34 11.42
C ARG A 342 1.60 -2.91 11.94
N ASP A 343 2.61 -2.15 11.52
CA ASP A 343 2.79 -0.78 12.01
C ASP A 343 1.66 0.14 11.50
N ALA A 344 1.31 -0.01 10.22
CA ALA A 344 0.13 0.63 9.63
C ALA A 344 -1.16 0.25 10.37
N LEU A 345 -1.33 -1.03 10.75
CA LEU A 345 -2.47 -1.48 11.56
C LEU A 345 -2.46 -0.84 12.95
N GLY A 346 -1.29 -0.72 13.61
CA GLY A 346 -1.17 -0.06 14.90
C GLY A 346 -1.54 1.42 14.84
N VAL A 347 -1.14 2.12 13.78
CA VAL A 347 -1.54 3.52 13.51
C VAL A 347 -3.05 3.59 13.25
N TYR A 348 -3.57 2.69 12.42
CA TYR A 348 -4.99 2.59 12.09
C TYR A 348 -5.87 2.37 13.33
N LEU A 349 -5.48 1.43 14.19
CA LEU A 349 -6.17 1.12 15.44
C LEU A 349 -6.12 2.31 16.41
N ALA A 350 -4.96 2.93 16.58
CA ALA A 350 -4.81 4.08 17.47
C ALA A 350 -5.66 5.29 17.00
N ALA A 351 -5.66 5.57 15.69
CA ALA A 351 -6.46 6.64 15.11
C ALA A 351 -7.96 6.36 15.26
N SER A 352 -8.39 5.12 14.98
CA SER A 352 -9.77 4.70 15.16
C SER A 352 -10.25 4.83 16.61
N VAL A 353 -9.43 4.41 17.58
CA VAL A 353 -9.75 4.54 19.01
C VAL A 353 -9.78 6.01 19.42
N ARG A 354 -8.82 6.83 18.97
CA ARG A 354 -8.82 8.27 19.24
C ARG A 354 -10.10 8.94 18.75
N GLN A 355 -10.55 8.60 17.54
CA GLN A 355 -11.79 9.11 16.99
C GLN A 355 -13.00 8.73 17.86
N GLN A 356 -13.06 7.50 18.37
CA GLN A 356 -14.13 7.08 19.30
C GLN A 356 -14.11 7.82 20.63
N LEU A 357 -12.92 8.12 21.15
CA LEU A 357 -12.75 8.88 22.39
C LEU A 357 -13.10 10.37 22.20
N GLN A 358 -12.71 10.97 21.08
CA GLN A 358 -13.05 12.34 20.73
C GLN A 358 -14.57 12.53 20.53
N ALA A 359 -15.23 11.57 19.89
CA ALA A 359 -16.69 11.57 19.75
C ALA A 359 -17.43 11.56 21.11
N ALA A 360 -16.80 11.01 22.16
CA ALA A 360 -17.35 10.98 23.51
C ALA A 360 -17.25 12.32 24.25
N ALA A 361 -16.26 13.14 23.89
CA ALA A 361 -15.96 14.39 24.57
C ALA A 361 -15.38 15.41 23.58
N PRO A 362 -16.21 16.05 22.73
CA PRO A 362 -15.75 16.93 21.66
C PRO A 362 -14.99 18.17 22.17
N ASN A 363 -15.20 18.56 23.44
CA ASN A 363 -14.56 19.71 24.07
C ASN A 363 -13.47 19.33 25.09
N ALA A 364 -13.23 18.04 25.33
CA ALA A 364 -12.08 17.63 26.12
C ALA A 364 -10.88 17.61 25.17
N GLU A 365 -9.91 18.49 25.38
CA GLU A 365 -8.57 18.24 24.86
C GLU A 365 -8.19 16.82 25.29
N VAL A 366 -8.08 15.91 24.32
CA VAL A 366 -7.40 14.64 24.54
C VAL A 366 -5.95 15.00 24.78
N LYS A 367 -5.63 15.43 26.01
CA LYS A 367 -4.27 15.72 26.42
C LYS A 367 -3.47 14.45 26.16
N PRO A 368 -2.47 14.46 25.27
CA PRO A 368 -1.43 13.46 25.39
C PRO A 368 -0.86 13.65 26.80
N ASP A 369 -0.91 12.63 27.64
CA ASP A 369 -0.27 12.57 28.97
C ASP A 369 -0.98 13.03 30.26
N GLU A 370 -2.31 13.18 30.34
CA GLU A 370 -2.95 13.20 31.68
C GLU A 370 -3.33 11.78 32.19
N ALA A 371 -2.32 11.15 32.81
CA ALA A 371 -2.45 10.07 33.80
C ALA A 371 -3.28 8.84 33.39
N ALA A 372 -2.97 8.23 32.25
CA ALA A 372 -3.13 6.78 32.18
C ALA A 372 -2.22 6.16 33.25
N PRO A 373 -2.69 5.20 34.09
CA PRO A 373 -1.79 4.52 35.01
C PRO A 373 -0.73 3.84 34.15
N THR A 374 0.52 4.29 34.28
CA THR A 374 1.67 3.67 33.61
C THR A 374 1.69 2.19 34.04
N ALA A 375 2.32 1.29 33.27
CA ALA A 375 2.45 -0.11 33.70
C ALA A 375 3.00 -0.22 35.13
N SER A 376 3.87 0.72 35.54
CA SER A 376 4.34 0.87 36.92
C SER A 376 3.24 1.25 37.93
N THR A 377 2.31 2.14 37.58
CA THR A 377 1.16 2.51 38.42
C THR A 377 0.13 1.37 38.51
N ILE A 378 -0.06 0.59 37.44
CA ILE A 378 -0.89 -0.61 37.44
C ILE A 378 -0.26 -1.69 38.33
N VAL A 379 1.05 -1.95 38.20
CA VAL A 379 1.80 -2.89 39.03
C VAL A 379 1.82 -2.45 40.50
N ASN A 380 2.00 -1.16 40.78
CA ASN A 380 1.97 -0.62 42.15
C ASN A 380 0.57 -0.67 42.79
N ARG A 381 -0.50 -0.46 42.01
CA ARG A 381 -1.90 -0.60 42.50
C ARG A 381 -2.29 -2.04 42.81
N LEU A 382 -1.65 -3.03 42.17
CA LEU A 382 -1.99 -4.45 42.35
C LEU A 382 -1.26 -5.14 43.51
N GLY A 383 -0.25 -4.48 44.10
CA GLY A 383 0.52 -5.03 45.21
C GLY A 383 1.02 -6.46 44.97
N HIS A 384 1.32 -7.20 46.05
CA HIS A 384 1.85 -8.57 46.04
C HIS A 384 0.93 -9.65 45.39
N ARG A 385 -0.10 -9.28 44.61
CA ARG A 385 -1.06 -10.19 43.95
C ARG A 385 -0.86 -10.33 42.44
N VAL A 386 0.30 -9.94 41.92
CA VAL A 386 0.68 -10.21 40.53
C VAL A 386 1.33 -11.60 40.46
N PRO A 387 0.80 -12.57 39.70
CA PRO A 387 1.51 -13.83 39.44
C PRO A 387 2.86 -13.52 38.82
N ARG A 388 3.94 -14.22 39.26
CA ARG A 388 5.33 -14.03 38.77
C ARG A 388 5.44 -13.82 37.25
N ALA A 389 4.59 -14.46 36.44
CA ALA A 389 4.55 -14.28 34.98
C ALA A 389 4.32 -12.83 34.48
N PHE A 390 3.60 -11.97 35.20
CA PHE A 390 3.43 -10.55 34.82
C PHE A 390 4.57 -9.68 35.37
N ALA A 391 5.14 -10.03 36.52
CA ALA A 391 6.33 -9.37 37.06
C ALA A 391 7.56 -9.67 36.19
N ASP A 392 7.69 -10.90 35.69
CA ASP A 392 8.78 -11.31 34.80
C ASP A 392 8.67 -10.60 33.43
N VAL A 393 7.45 -10.38 32.92
CA VAL A 393 7.22 -9.60 31.68
C VAL A 393 7.41 -8.10 31.91
N ALA A 394 6.93 -7.55 33.03
CA ALA A 394 7.10 -6.12 33.36
C ALA A 394 8.53 -5.75 33.76
N ASN A 395 9.31 -6.70 34.30
CA ASN A 395 10.72 -6.52 34.64
C ASN A 395 11.67 -6.86 33.47
N ALA A 396 11.23 -7.67 32.49
CA ALA A 396 12.00 -7.93 31.26
C ALA A 396 11.86 -6.82 30.21
N VAL A 397 10.80 -6.00 30.30
CA VAL A 397 10.59 -4.85 29.42
C VAL A 397 11.30 -3.63 30.05
N PRO A 398 12.28 -3.00 29.37
CA PRO A 398 12.91 -1.78 29.85
C PRO A 398 11.85 -0.73 30.22
N LYS A 399 12.05 0.02 31.31
CA LYS A 399 11.07 1.03 31.77
C LYS A 399 10.73 2.09 30.71
N SER A 400 11.58 2.31 29.72
CA SER A 400 11.34 3.15 28.54
C SER A 400 10.39 2.54 27.50
N SER A 401 10.21 1.21 27.48
CA SER A 401 9.34 0.47 26.56
C SER A 401 7.92 0.26 27.10
N ALA A 402 7.70 0.40 28.41
CA ALA A 402 6.37 0.25 29.02
C ALA A 402 5.40 1.39 28.64
N GLN A 403 5.91 2.57 28.26
CA GLN A 403 5.13 3.66 27.68
C GLN A 403 4.72 3.38 26.22
N SER A 404 5.44 2.50 25.51
CA SER A 404 5.16 2.13 24.11
C SER A 404 4.00 1.13 23.97
N LEU A 405 3.68 0.38 25.03
CA LEU A 405 2.72 -0.73 24.98
C LEU A 405 1.25 -0.27 25.11
N LEU A 406 0.99 0.91 25.67
CA LEU A 406 -0.37 1.43 25.87
C LEU A 406 -0.62 2.57 24.89
N ARG A 407 -1.33 2.30 23.80
CA ARG A 407 -1.53 3.28 22.73
C ARG A 407 -2.71 4.22 22.98
N ALA A 408 -3.75 3.76 23.67
CA ALA A 408 -4.91 4.58 24.02
C ALA A 408 -5.70 4.00 25.20
N VAL A 409 -6.20 4.87 26.09
CA VAL A 409 -7.12 4.54 27.18
C VAL A 409 -8.14 5.67 27.32
N GLY A 410 -9.41 5.33 27.44
CA GLY A 410 -10.44 6.32 27.74
C GLY A 410 -11.81 5.70 27.92
N LYS A 411 -12.85 6.53 27.88
CA LYS A 411 -14.24 6.08 27.78
C LYS A 411 -14.82 6.55 26.44
N ASN A 412 -15.56 5.68 25.77
CA ASN A 412 -16.29 6.05 24.55
C ASN A 412 -17.57 6.83 24.88
N ALA A 413 -18.33 7.22 23.86
CA ALA A 413 -19.56 8.00 24.01
C ALA A 413 -20.64 7.28 24.84
N LYS A 414 -20.57 5.94 24.93
CA LYS A 414 -21.46 5.12 25.75
C LYS A 414 -20.97 4.97 27.20
N GLY A 415 -19.88 5.64 27.57
CA GLY A 415 -19.25 5.52 28.89
C GLY A 415 -18.45 4.21 29.09
N GLU A 416 -18.35 3.37 28.07
CA GLU A 416 -17.60 2.11 28.12
C GLU A 416 -16.10 2.41 28.05
N ARG A 417 -15.31 1.68 28.85
CA ARG A 417 -13.86 1.83 28.83
C ARG A 417 -13.28 1.24 27.55
N VAL A 418 -12.48 2.02 26.82
CA VAL A 418 -11.75 1.56 25.63
C VAL A 418 -10.26 1.57 25.94
N VAL A 419 -9.58 0.46 25.65
CA VAL A 419 -8.14 0.32 25.86
C VAL A 419 -7.51 -0.39 24.66
N LEU A 420 -6.42 0.16 24.15
CA LEU A 420 -5.60 -0.45 23.11
C LEU A 420 -4.18 -0.67 23.62
N PHE A 421 -3.77 -1.93 23.67
CA PHE A 421 -2.40 -2.34 23.95
C PHE A 421 -1.72 -2.82 22.67
N ASP A 422 -0.53 -2.29 22.41
CA ASP A 422 0.45 -2.81 21.46
C ASP A 422 1.37 -3.75 22.24
N TYR A 423 1.22 -5.07 22.08
CA TYR A 423 1.83 -6.03 23.00
C TYR A 423 3.22 -6.45 22.53
N ARG A 424 3.30 -7.11 21.36
CA ARG A 424 4.56 -7.55 20.75
C ARG A 424 4.35 -7.85 19.28
N THR A 425 5.42 -8.20 18.60
CA THR A 425 5.36 -8.73 17.25
C THR A 425 5.16 -10.24 17.28
N ALA A 426 3.95 -10.73 16.95
CA ALA A 426 3.65 -12.16 16.95
C ALA A 426 4.23 -12.91 15.75
N GLY A 427 4.55 -12.21 14.66
CA GLY A 427 5.07 -12.80 13.40
C GLY A 427 6.59 -12.79 13.25
N GLY A 428 7.34 -12.16 14.17
CA GLY A 428 8.79 -12.04 14.09
C GLY A 428 9.47 -13.38 14.37
N VAL A 429 10.41 -13.77 13.52
CA VAL A 429 11.24 -14.98 13.66
C VAL A 429 11.87 -15.05 15.06
N GLU A 430 12.34 -13.92 15.58
CA GLU A 430 12.90 -13.85 16.94
C GLU A 430 11.87 -14.16 18.05
N SER A 431 10.61 -13.79 17.85
CA SER A 431 9.57 -13.99 18.87
C SER A 431 9.08 -15.43 18.93
N LEU A 432 9.13 -16.18 17.83
CA LEU A 432 8.61 -17.55 17.75
C LEU A 432 9.71 -18.61 17.90
N GLU A 433 10.92 -18.37 17.37
CA GLU A 433 12.04 -19.34 17.45
C GLU A 433 12.73 -19.36 18.83
N ARG A 434 12.67 -18.27 19.59
CA ARG A 434 13.24 -18.21 20.95
C ARG A 434 12.27 -18.66 22.06
N MET A 435 11.03 -19.06 21.74
CA MET A 435 10.05 -19.42 22.77
C MET A 435 10.26 -20.85 23.28
N GLU A 436 10.94 -20.98 24.41
CA GLU A 436 10.91 -22.20 25.23
C GLU A 436 9.56 -22.37 25.99
N ARG A 437 8.65 -21.37 25.98
CA ARG A 437 7.33 -21.41 26.66
C ARG A 437 6.21 -20.70 25.89
N PRO A 438 4.94 -21.16 26.03
CA PRO A 438 3.79 -20.66 25.27
C PRO A 438 3.20 -19.39 25.90
N ILE A 439 3.83 -18.23 25.68
CA ILE A 439 3.18 -16.94 25.91
C ILE A 439 2.18 -16.72 24.75
N PRO A 440 0.93 -16.27 24.99
CA PRO A 440 -0.03 -16.02 23.91
C PRO A 440 0.55 -15.01 22.90
N PRO A 441 0.70 -15.37 21.62
CA PRO A 441 1.31 -14.50 20.62
C PRO A 441 0.22 -13.65 19.96
N CYS A 442 -0.26 -12.63 20.66
CA CYS A 442 -1.04 -11.57 20.03
C CYS A 442 -0.17 -10.37 19.70
N ASP A 443 -0.56 -9.63 18.66
CA ASP A 443 0.09 -8.37 18.28
C ASP A 443 -0.49 -7.21 19.08
N PHE A 444 -1.82 -7.11 19.10
CA PHE A 444 -2.54 -6.08 19.84
C PHE A 444 -3.59 -6.70 20.75
N ALA A 445 -3.86 -6.07 21.89
CA ALA A 445 -5.01 -6.40 22.72
C ALA A 445 -5.93 -5.18 22.81
N PHE A 446 -7.15 -5.33 22.33
CA PHE A 446 -8.17 -4.29 22.34
C PHE A 446 -9.27 -4.65 23.33
N MET A 447 -9.57 -3.76 24.27
CA MET A 447 -10.64 -3.94 25.24
C MET A 447 -11.69 -2.84 25.05
N ARG A 448 -12.97 -3.24 25.06
CA ARG A 448 -14.13 -2.35 25.07
C ARG A 448 -15.12 -2.84 26.12
N GLY A 449 -15.30 -2.07 27.20
CA GLY A 449 -16.07 -2.51 28.36
C GLY A 449 -15.42 -3.74 29.01
N SER A 450 -16.18 -4.84 29.08
CA SER A 450 -15.71 -6.15 29.57
C SER A 450 -15.22 -7.09 28.47
N ASP A 451 -15.34 -6.68 27.20
CA ASP A 451 -14.96 -7.47 26.04
C ASP A 451 -13.49 -7.25 25.69
N VAL A 452 -12.72 -8.34 25.58
CA VAL A 452 -11.30 -8.32 25.20
C VAL A 452 -11.12 -9.04 23.87
N THR A 453 -10.57 -8.36 22.87
CA THR A 453 -10.19 -8.95 21.58
C THR A 453 -8.67 -8.98 21.45
N LEU A 454 -8.12 -10.17 21.22
CA LEU A 454 -6.70 -10.39 20.94
C LEU A 454 -6.49 -10.38 19.43
N ILE A 455 -5.91 -9.31 18.90
CA ILE A 455 -5.68 -9.15 17.47
C ILE A 455 -4.31 -9.73 17.14
N THR A 456 -4.28 -10.70 16.23
CA THR A 456 -3.07 -11.46 15.87
C THR A 456 -2.91 -11.48 14.36
N ILE A 457 -1.75 -11.11 13.85
CA ILE A 457 -1.36 -11.24 12.46
C ILE A 457 -0.73 -12.62 12.28
N ALA A 458 -1.30 -13.41 11.37
CA ALA A 458 -0.81 -14.75 11.09
C ALA A 458 0.64 -14.71 10.59
N SER A 459 1.43 -15.73 10.93
CA SER A 459 2.77 -15.91 10.39
C SER A 459 2.71 -16.36 8.93
N HIS A 460 3.70 -16.00 8.11
CA HIS A 460 3.85 -16.61 6.79
C HIS A 460 4.12 -18.13 6.89
N ASN A 461 4.69 -18.60 8.00
CA ASN A 461 4.96 -20.02 8.21
C ASN A 461 3.70 -20.76 8.69
N ARG A 462 3.09 -21.55 7.80
CA ARG A 462 1.91 -22.38 8.07
C ARG A 462 2.02 -23.20 9.36
N TYR A 463 3.18 -23.80 9.63
CA TYR A 463 3.37 -24.70 10.77
C TYR A 463 3.34 -23.98 12.12
N ILE A 464 3.57 -22.66 12.14
CA ILE A 464 3.58 -21.87 13.35
C ILE A 464 2.19 -21.27 13.64
N ARG A 465 1.33 -21.12 12.62
CA ARG A 465 0.04 -20.46 12.78
C ARG A 465 -0.87 -21.17 13.79
N GLU A 466 -0.81 -22.49 13.89
CA GLU A 466 -1.59 -23.25 14.88
C GLU A 466 -1.20 -22.86 16.31
N ASN A 467 0.08 -22.61 16.55
CA ASN A 467 0.61 -22.16 17.83
C ASN A 467 0.34 -20.67 18.09
N GLN A 468 -0.09 -19.92 17.07
CA GLN A 468 -0.43 -18.51 17.24
C GLN A 468 -1.81 -18.29 17.88
N VAL A 469 -2.68 -19.30 17.84
CA VAL A 469 -4.04 -19.21 18.39
C VAL A 469 -3.99 -19.45 19.90
N VAL A 470 -4.58 -18.51 20.65
CA VAL A 470 -4.64 -18.59 22.10
C VAL A 470 -5.62 -19.68 22.53
N SER A 471 -5.20 -20.56 23.43
CA SER A 471 -6.09 -21.62 23.96
C SER A 471 -7.23 -21.03 24.81
N GLY A 472 -8.37 -21.71 24.87
CA GLY A 472 -9.52 -21.27 25.68
C GLY A 472 -9.17 -21.00 27.16
N ARG A 473 -8.30 -21.84 27.76
CA ARG A 473 -7.81 -21.64 29.14
C ARG A 473 -6.99 -20.36 29.29
N GLN A 474 -6.16 -20.03 28.29
CA GLN A 474 -5.40 -18.77 28.28
C GLN A 474 -6.34 -17.58 28.09
N ALA A 475 -7.31 -17.66 27.18
CA ALA A 475 -8.32 -16.62 26.95
C ALA A 475 -9.14 -16.31 28.22
N GLN A 476 -9.61 -17.34 28.94
CA GLN A 476 -10.24 -17.19 30.26
C GLN A 476 -9.29 -16.53 31.27
N GLY A 477 -8.03 -16.99 31.33
CA GLY A 477 -7.03 -16.38 32.19
C GLY A 477 -6.81 -14.89 31.90
N ILE A 478 -6.84 -14.48 30.62
CA ILE A 478 -6.71 -13.10 30.19
C ILE A 478 -7.96 -12.30 30.58
N ALA A 479 -9.16 -12.77 30.24
CA ALA A 479 -10.42 -12.12 30.60
C ALA A 479 -10.51 -11.87 32.10
N ARG A 480 -10.16 -12.86 32.93
CA ARG A 480 -10.19 -12.76 34.39
C ARG A 480 -9.26 -11.68 34.91
N ARG A 481 -8.04 -11.62 34.34
CA ARG A 481 -7.07 -10.57 34.68
C ARG A 481 -7.58 -9.20 34.26
N CYS A 482 -8.13 -9.05 33.06
CA CYS A 482 -8.71 -7.78 32.61
C CYS A 482 -9.85 -7.35 33.54
N ALA A 483 -10.75 -8.24 33.94
CA ALA A 483 -11.82 -7.94 34.88
C ALA A 483 -11.27 -7.43 36.23
N MET A 484 -10.30 -8.14 36.81
CA MET A 484 -9.64 -7.76 38.07
C MET A 484 -8.89 -6.42 37.96
N LEU A 485 -8.16 -6.20 36.86
CA LEU A 485 -7.35 -5.00 36.62
C LEU A 485 -8.19 -3.75 36.44
N PHE A 486 -9.29 -3.89 35.70
CA PHE A 486 -10.11 -2.76 35.29
C PHE A 486 -11.36 -2.59 36.17
N GLY A 487 -11.60 -3.48 37.14
CA GLY A 487 -12.77 -3.44 38.01
C GLY A 487 -14.07 -3.72 37.26
N ASN A 488 -14.01 -4.48 36.18
CA ASN A 488 -15.20 -4.94 35.47
C ASN A 488 -15.78 -6.16 36.20
N ASP A 489 -17.08 -6.40 36.05
CA ASP A 489 -17.70 -7.61 36.55
C ASP A 489 -17.06 -8.86 35.92
N ILE A 490 -16.66 -9.81 36.77
CA ILE A 490 -15.99 -11.04 36.35
C ILE A 490 -16.95 -11.90 35.52
N SER A 491 -18.25 -11.93 35.85
CA SER A 491 -19.24 -12.67 35.07
C SER A 491 -19.46 -12.11 33.66
N ALA A 492 -19.21 -10.82 33.47
CA ALA A 492 -19.38 -10.15 32.18
C ALA A 492 -18.13 -10.20 31.29
N GLY A 493 -16.99 -10.69 31.81
CA GLY A 493 -15.73 -10.73 31.08
C GLY A 493 -15.74 -11.76 29.95
N ARG A 494 -15.46 -11.30 28.74
CA ARG A 494 -15.38 -12.16 27.55
C ARG A 494 -14.07 -11.91 26.80
N CYS A 495 -13.49 -12.96 26.24
CA CYS A 495 -12.29 -12.86 25.42
C CYS A 495 -12.44 -13.62 24.10
N ARG A 496 -11.95 -13.05 23.01
CA ARG A 496 -11.85 -13.71 21.70
C ARG A 496 -10.55 -13.37 21.00
N THR A 497 -10.17 -14.18 20.02
CA THR A 497 -9.05 -13.90 19.12
C THR A 497 -9.58 -13.45 17.77
N LEU A 498 -8.99 -12.38 17.22
CA LEU A 498 -9.16 -11.96 15.85
C LEU A 498 -7.87 -12.30 15.09
N LEU A 499 -7.93 -13.27 14.20
CA LEU A 499 -6.79 -13.70 13.39
C LEU A 499 -6.83 -13.03 12.02
N LEU A 500 -5.80 -12.25 11.71
CA LEU A 500 -5.63 -11.48 10.49
C LEU A 500 -4.62 -12.15 9.53
N PRO A 501 -4.74 -11.93 8.21
CA PRO A 501 -3.84 -12.49 7.18
C PRO A 501 -2.36 -12.07 7.36
N PRO A 502 -1.39 -12.83 6.84
CA PRO A 502 0.02 -12.58 7.10
C PRO A 502 0.65 -11.43 6.29
N GLY A 503 0.30 -11.28 5.01
CA GLY A 503 1.03 -10.39 4.08
C GLY A 503 0.31 -9.09 3.70
N PHE A 504 -1.01 -9.08 3.76
CA PHE A 504 -1.88 -7.97 3.37
C PHE A 504 -3.20 -8.12 4.13
N MET A 505 -3.98 -7.07 4.30
CA MET A 505 -5.30 -7.09 4.91
C MET A 505 -6.36 -7.36 3.84
N ASP A 506 -7.22 -8.36 3.98
CA ASP A 506 -8.36 -8.53 3.07
C ASP A 506 -9.60 -7.77 3.56
N ARG A 507 -10.56 -7.53 2.66
CA ARG A 507 -11.82 -6.84 2.91
C ARG A 507 -12.62 -7.48 4.02
N THR A 508 -12.65 -8.82 4.09
CA THR A 508 -13.40 -9.53 5.13
C THR A 508 -12.75 -9.35 6.50
N SER A 509 -11.43 -9.44 6.59
CA SER A 509 -10.70 -9.16 7.83
C SER A 509 -10.83 -7.71 8.30
N LEU A 510 -10.78 -6.74 7.38
CA LEU A 510 -10.98 -5.32 7.69
C LEU A 510 -12.40 -5.06 8.24
N ARG A 511 -13.43 -5.66 7.64
CA ARG A 511 -14.81 -5.61 8.15
C ARG A 511 -14.95 -6.24 9.54
N ARG A 512 -14.30 -7.38 9.77
CA ARG A 512 -14.27 -8.01 11.12
C ARG A 512 -13.60 -7.11 12.14
N LEU A 513 -12.52 -6.42 11.75
CA LEU A 513 -11.84 -5.44 12.58
C LEU A 513 -12.75 -4.24 12.90
N HIS A 514 -13.51 -3.73 11.93
CA HIS A 514 -14.49 -2.66 12.15
C HIS A 514 -15.57 -3.04 13.15
N ARG A 515 -16.11 -4.27 13.06
CA ARG A 515 -17.02 -4.86 14.04
C ARG A 515 -16.44 -4.89 15.45
N VAL A 516 -15.17 -5.28 15.56
CA VAL A 516 -14.45 -5.31 16.83
C VAL A 516 -14.35 -3.91 17.42
N LEU A 517 -14.01 -2.92 16.58
CA LEU A 517 -13.90 -1.54 17.02
C LEU A 517 -15.26 -0.91 17.29
N GLY A 518 -16.35 -1.41 16.70
CA GLY A 518 -17.68 -0.79 16.79
C GLY A 518 -17.82 0.43 15.91
N ILE A 519 -17.14 0.43 14.76
CA ILE A 519 -17.21 1.47 13.73
C ILE A 519 -18.39 1.21 12.78
N ASP A 520 -19.11 0.10 12.95
CA ASP A 520 -20.27 -0.27 12.15
C ASP A 520 -21.49 0.65 12.45
N GLY A 521 -21.38 1.91 12.08
CA GLY A 521 -22.51 2.73 11.64
C GLY A 521 -22.46 2.77 10.11
N ASP A 522 -23.53 2.32 9.48
CA ASP A 522 -23.92 2.68 8.10
C ASP A 522 -23.00 2.28 6.94
N VAL A 523 -22.21 1.20 7.06
CA VAL A 523 -21.87 0.42 5.85
C VAL A 523 -23.03 -0.55 5.62
N ALA A 524 -24.15 -0.02 5.16
CA ALA A 524 -25.26 -0.82 4.68
C ALA A 524 -24.69 -1.89 3.76
N VAL A 525 -25.02 -3.13 4.09
CA VAL A 525 -24.58 -4.31 3.37
C VAL A 525 -25.16 -4.18 1.96
N ALA A 526 -24.34 -3.75 1.00
CA ALA A 526 -24.53 -4.19 -0.37
C ALA A 526 -24.36 -5.71 -0.31
N THR A 527 -25.48 -6.40 -0.06
CA THR A 527 -25.58 -7.84 -0.23
C THR A 527 -25.22 -8.11 -1.66
N ASP A 528 -24.36 -9.10 -1.91
CA ASP A 528 -23.92 -9.54 -3.24
C ASP A 528 -25.09 -10.13 -4.10
N GLY A 529 -26.34 -9.74 -3.82
CA GLY A 529 -27.57 -10.33 -4.34
C GLY A 529 -28.38 -9.47 -5.32
N ASP A 530 -28.23 -8.14 -5.36
CA ASP A 530 -29.02 -7.27 -6.25
C ASP A 530 -28.14 -6.23 -6.97
N ALA A 531 -27.04 -6.69 -7.57
CA ALA A 531 -26.32 -5.93 -8.58
C ALA A 531 -27.13 -5.96 -9.89
N ALA A 532 -28.15 -5.10 -9.99
CA ALA A 532 -28.88 -4.87 -11.22
C ALA A 532 -27.93 -4.30 -12.31
N SER A 533 -27.40 -5.22 -13.13
CA SER A 533 -27.18 -5.16 -14.59
C SER A 533 -26.55 -3.95 -15.28
N THR A 534 -25.92 -3.01 -14.58
CA THR A 534 -25.16 -1.91 -15.21
C THR A 534 -23.68 -2.05 -14.83
N ILE A 535 -22.78 -1.99 -15.83
CA ILE A 535 -21.31 -2.04 -15.63
C ILE A 535 -20.82 -0.93 -14.68
N MET A 536 -21.60 0.14 -14.57
CA MET A 536 -21.57 1.10 -13.47
C MET A 536 -22.68 0.73 -12.50
N GLY A 537 -22.38 -0.06 -11.47
CA GLY A 537 -23.31 -0.22 -10.36
C GLY A 537 -23.60 1.16 -9.77
N ASP A 538 -24.87 1.53 -9.68
CA ASP A 538 -25.35 2.84 -9.23
C ASP A 538 -24.64 3.23 -7.91
N VAL A 539 -23.68 4.16 -8.02
CA VAL A 539 -23.00 4.80 -6.88
C VAL A 539 -23.89 5.90 -6.27
N GLU A 540 -25.12 6.05 -6.74
CA GLU A 540 -25.90 7.29 -6.61
C GLU A 540 -27.01 7.29 -5.56
N ALA A 541 -27.24 6.21 -4.81
CA ALA A 541 -28.28 6.19 -3.77
C ALA A 541 -27.68 6.18 -2.35
N ASP A 542 -27.83 7.32 -1.67
CA ASP A 542 -27.61 7.56 -0.23
C ASP A 542 -26.20 7.29 0.30
N LEU A 543 -25.28 8.19 -0.02
CA LEU A 543 -23.97 8.29 0.62
C LEU A 543 -24.13 9.04 1.95
N PRO A 544 -24.09 8.39 3.13
CA PRO A 544 -24.06 9.12 4.38
C PRO A 544 -22.76 9.95 4.42
N THR A 545 -22.91 11.22 4.77
CA THR A 545 -21.85 12.14 5.13
C THR A 545 -21.23 11.67 6.46
N VAL A 546 -20.50 10.57 6.47
CA VAL A 546 -19.76 10.15 7.66
C VAL A 546 -18.38 10.82 7.65
N PRO A 547 -18.11 11.74 8.58
CA PRO A 547 -16.78 12.29 8.80
C PRO A 547 -15.99 11.26 9.61
N ALA A 548 -15.47 10.24 8.93
CA ALA A 548 -14.45 9.40 9.51
C ALA A 548 -13.17 9.54 8.69
N GLU A 549 -12.33 10.47 9.13
CA GLU A 549 -10.99 10.75 8.59
C GLU A 549 -10.17 9.47 8.38
N CYS A 550 -10.50 8.38 9.08
CA CYS A 550 -9.82 7.10 9.03
C CYS A 550 -10.50 5.99 8.21
N SER A 551 -11.80 6.05 7.88
CA SER A 551 -12.53 4.89 7.31
C SER A 551 -13.39 5.15 6.07
N GLY A 552 -13.51 6.40 5.59
CA GLY A 552 -14.35 6.72 4.42
C GLY A 552 -13.98 5.96 3.13
N TRP A 553 -12.73 5.50 3.02
CA TRP A 553 -12.25 4.70 1.88
C TRP A 553 -12.59 3.21 1.97
N VAL A 554 -12.98 2.69 3.14
CA VAL A 554 -13.13 1.24 3.37
C VAL A 554 -14.19 0.61 2.46
N ARG A 555 -15.22 1.37 2.06
CA ARG A 555 -16.22 0.91 1.09
C ARG A 555 -15.65 0.61 -0.31
N PHE A 556 -14.58 1.29 -0.69
CA PHE A 556 -13.88 1.09 -1.96
C PHE A 556 -12.76 0.05 -1.86
N TYR A 557 -12.55 -0.55 -0.69
CA TYR A 557 -11.53 -1.57 -0.47
C TYR A 557 -12.05 -2.94 -0.92
N SER A 558 -11.51 -3.44 -2.04
CA SER A 558 -11.93 -4.69 -2.69
C SER A 558 -10.91 -5.84 -2.58
N LYS A 559 -9.84 -5.69 -1.79
CA LYS A 559 -8.78 -6.70 -1.71
C LYS A 559 -9.31 -7.99 -1.08
N ASP A 560 -9.28 -9.09 -1.82
CA ASP A 560 -9.66 -10.41 -1.34
C ASP A 560 -8.45 -11.31 -1.06
N LEU A 561 -8.68 -12.37 -0.28
CA LEU A 561 -7.68 -13.41 -0.03
C LEU A 561 -7.27 -14.08 -1.34
N THR A 562 -5.98 -14.39 -1.46
CA THR A 562 -5.45 -15.08 -2.64
C THR A 562 -5.60 -16.60 -2.48
N LYS A 563 -5.57 -17.33 -3.59
CA LYS A 563 -5.59 -18.81 -3.55
C LYS A 563 -4.40 -19.40 -2.78
N SER A 564 -3.28 -18.70 -2.73
CA SER A 564 -2.12 -19.12 -1.93
C SER A 564 -2.34 -19.06 -0.43
N ASP A 565 -3.39 -18.37 0.04
CA ASP A 565 -3.73 -18.22 1.46
C ASP A 565 -4.90 -19.12 1.89
N GLU A 566 -5.20 -20.19 1.15
CA GLU A 566 -6.31 -21.10 1.45
C GLU A 566 -6.19 -21.75 2.83
N ASP A 567 -4.96 -22.11 3.24
CA ASP A 567 -4.70 -22.68 4.56
C ASP A 567 -4.98 -21.67 5.70
N TYR A 568 -4.61 -20.40 5.51
CA TYR A 568 -4.99 -19.29 6.38
C TYR A 568 -6.52 -19.12 6.38
N ALA A 569 -7.19 -19.18 5.23
CA ALA A 569 -8.64 -19.00 5.15
C ALA A 569 -9.40 -20.04 5.98
N VAL A 570 -8.97 -21.31 5.94
CA VAL A 570 -9.55 -22.38 6.77
C VAL A 570 -9.35 -22.09 8.26
N GLN A 571 -8.14 -21.70 8.66
CA GLN A 571 -7.85 -21.41 10.06
C GLN A 571 -8.56 -20.14 10.56
N SER A 572 -8.58 -19.09 9.74
CA SER A 572 -9.29 -17.83 9.98
C SER A 572 -10.77 -18.07 10.18
N ARG A 573 -11.39 -18.96 9.40
CA ARG A 573 -12.79 -19.34 9.58
C ARG A 573 -13.02 -19.95 10.95
N LYS A 574 -12.23 -20.97 11.31
CA LYS A 574 -12.31 -21.63 12.62
C LYS A 574 -12.17 -20.64 13.77
N VAL A 575 -11.13 -19.79 13.76
CA VAL A 575 -10.81 -18.89 14.87
C VAL A 575 -11.76 -17.70 14.95
N ASN A 576 -12.14 -17.10 13.82
CA ASN A 576 -12.93 -15.87 13.83
C ASN A 576 -14.45 -16.13 13.98
N GLU A 577 -14.91 -17.36 13.73
CA GLU A 577 -16.29 -17.80 13.96
C GLU A 577 -16.47 -18.47 15.34
N GLU A 578 -15.38 -18.73 16.07
CA GLU A 578 -15.44 -19.21 17.45
C GLU A 578 -16.21 -18.20 18.33
N GLU A 579 -17.09 -18.73 19.17
CA GLU A 579 -17.83 -17.92 20.12
C GLU A 579 -16.90 -17.25 21.14
N TRP A 580 -17.34 -16.13 21.69
CA TRP A 580 -16.65 -15.46 22.79
C TRP A 580 -16.41 -16.44 23.94
N VAL A 581 -15.15 -16.59 24.34
CA VAL A 581 -14.80 -17.35 25.52
C VAL A 581 -15.26 -16.58 26.74
N ARG A 582 -16.26 -17.12 27.44
CA ARG A 582 -16.81 -16.57 28.69
C ARG A 582 -16.06 -17.14 29.89
N LEU A 583 -16.03 -16.35 30.96
CA LEU A 583 -15.34 -16.66 32.22
C LEU A 583 -16.05 -17.69 33.09
#